data_AF-A0A4C1ZN06-F1
#
_entry.id   AF-A0A4C1ZN06-F1
#
_cell.length_a   1.000
_cell.length_b   1.000
_cell.length_c   1.000
_cell.angle_alpha   90.00
_cell.angle_beta   90.00
_cell.angle_gamma   90.00
#
_symmetry.space_group_name_H-M   'P 1'
#
loop_
_entity.id
_entity.type
_entity.pdbx_description
1 polymer ?
#
loop_
_entity_poly.entity_id
_entity_poly.type
_entity_poly.pdbx_seq_one_letter_code
_entity_poly.pdbx_strand_id
1 'polypeptide(L)'
;MYKKYYGKPKMRLNDFRLSVIDKPLPEKPANTLQIPRRTNPIHTITRITEKDPNGRMKRKHCRQWYRQKKRSDTTWHCVACNDKPGVCVECFYLFHAQL
;
A
#
# COMPACT_ATOMS: atom_id res chain seq x y z
N MET A 1 -5.64 -42.89 43.96
CA MET A 1 -6.07 -41.50 43.67
C MET A 1 -4.86 -40.69 43.22
N TYR A 2 -4.64 -40.53 41.91
CA TYR A 2 -3.45 -39.83 41.40
C TYR A 2 -3.74 -38.34 41.17
N LYS A 3 -3.35 -37.49 42.13
CA LYS A 3 -3.21 -36.03 41.95
C LYS A 3 -1.72 -35.76 41.71
N LYS A 4 -1.26 -35.51 40.48
CA LYS A 4 0.17 -35.18 40.29
C LYS A 4 0.60 -34.21 39.20
N TYR A 5 -0.30 -33.45 38.54
CA TYR A 5 0.14 -32.48 37.51
C TYR A 5 -0.69 -31.18 37.40
N TYR A 6 -1.23 -30.66 38.51
CA TYR A 6 -1.87 -29.33 38.50
C TYR A 6 -1.02 -28.32 39.27
N GLY A 7 0.21 -28.09 38.80
CA GLY A 7 1.16 -27.15 39.43
C GLY A 7 1.44 -25.88 38.62
N LYS A 8 0.87 -25.74 37.41
CA LYS A 8 1.05 -24.54 36.59
C LYS A 8 -0.31 -24.03 36.10
N PRO A 9 -0.57 -22.71 36.18
CA PRO A 9 -1.77 -22.13 35.59
C PRO A 9 -1.76 -22.46 34.10
N LYS A 10 -2.90 -22.95 33.58
CA LYS A 10 -3.08 -23.19 32.15
C LYS A 10 -2.95 -21.85 31.43
N MET A 11 -1.83 -21.64 30.74
CA MET A 11 -1.64 -20.47 29.89
C MET A 11 -2.62 -20.54 28.71
N ARG A 12 -3.22 -19.41 28.33
CA ARG A 12 -4.10 -19.37 27.16
C ARG A 12 -3.26 -19.60 25.90
N LEU A 13 -3.87 -20.21 24.89
CA LEU A 13 -3.21 -20.50 23.62
C LEU A 13 -2.60 -19.24 22.98
N ASN A 14 -3.25 -18.07 23.15
CA ASN A 14 -2.76 -16.81 22.62
C ASN A 14 -1.45 -16.35 23.29
N ASP A 15 -1.39 -16.45 24.61
CA ASP A 15 -0.20 -16.07 25.39
C ASP A 15 0.97 -17.02 25.07
N PHE A 16 0.66 -18.30 24.81
CA PHE A 16 1.64 -19.25 24.29
C PHE A 16 2.21 -18.82 22.94
N ARG A 17 1.36 -18.44 21.99
CA ARG A 17 1.78 -17.97 20.67
C ARG A 17 2.70 -16.75 20.77
N LEU A 18 2.35 -15.77 21.61
CA LEU A 18 3.19 -14.60 21.86
C LEU A 18 4.56 -15.00 22.44
N SER A 19 4.58 -15.91 23.42
CA SER A 19 5.83 -16.37 24.04
C SER A 19 6.77 -17.12 23.09
N VAL A 20 6.22 -17.73 22.03
CA VAL A 20 7.02 -18.40 20.97
C VAL A 20 7.56 -17.38 19.98
N ILE A 21 6.86 -16.28 19.73
CA ILE A 21 7.31 -15.19 18.85
C ILE A 21 8.45 -14.39 19.51
N ASP A 22 8.40 -14.20 20.83
CA ASP A 22 9.39 -13.38 21.54
C ASP A 22 10.75 -14.07 21.75
N LYS A 23 10.80 -15.41 21.77
CA LYS A 23 12.00 -16.17 22.15
C LYS A 23 13.10 -16.34 21.08
N PRO A 24 12.81 -16.39 19.76
CA PRO A 24 13.85 -16.63 18.75
C PRO A 24 14.35 -15.37 18.04
N LEU A 25 13.85 -14.18 18.37
CA LEU A 25 14.31 -12.97 17.70
C LEU A 25 15.64 -12.53 18.32
N PRO A 26 16.75 -12.48 17.55
CA PRO A 26 17.98 -11.88 18.05
C PRO A 26 17.69 -10.45 18.49
N GLU A 27 18.28 -10.02 19.61
CA GLU A 27 18.10 -8.66 20.14
C GLU A 27 18.29 -7.67 19.00
N LYS A 28 17.22 -6.93 18.71
CA LYS A 28 17.17 -6.00 17.60
C LYS A 28 18.33 -5.03 17.80
N PRO A 29 19.37 -5.00 16.93
CA PRO A 29 20.45 -4.06 17.12
C PRO A 29 19.85 -2.65 17.14
N ALA A 30 20.16 -1.87 18.18
CA ALA A 30 19.63 -0.52 18.37
C ALA A 30 19.95 0.43 17.19
N ASN A 31 20.85 0.02 16.29
CA ASN A 31 20.91 0.55 14.94
C ASN A 31 19.81 -0.08 14.08
N THR A 32 18.60 0.46 14.24
CA THR A 32 17.68 0.54 13.12
C THR A 32 18.46 1.27 12.03
N LEU A 33 19.03 0.54 11.06
CA LEU A 33 19.40 1.12 9.79
C LEU A 33 18.19 1.95 9.41
N GLN A 34 18.32 3.28 9.48
CA GLN A 34 17.29 4.18 9.02
C GLN A 34 17.19 3.87 7.54
N ILE A 35 16.30 2.93 7.20
CA ILE A 35 15.90 2.69 5.82
C ILE A 35 15.55 4.10 5.37
N PRO A 36 16.30 4.69 4.42
CA PRO A 36 16.05 6.06 4.04
C PRO A 36 14.58 6.10 3.67
N ARG A 37 13.78 6.82 4.47
CA ARG A 37 12.37 7.04 4.16
C ARG A 37 12.42 7.58 2.74
N ARG A 38 11.87 6.83 1.78
CA ARG A 38 11.87 7.26 0.38
C ARG A 38 11.35 8.70 0.40
N THR A 39 12.23 9.64 0.12
CA THR A 39 11.93 11.08 0.11
C THR A 39 10.95 11.40 -1.00
N ASN A 40 10.84 10.51 -1.98
CA ASN A 40 9.86 10.59 -3.04
C ASN A 40 8.45 10.30 -2.49
N PRO A 41 7.46 11.16 -2.77
CA PRO A 41 6.09 10.91 -2.37
C PRO A 41 5.64 9.55 -2.94
N ILE A 42 5.01 8.73 -2.10
CA ILE A 42 4.46 7.44 -2.56
C ILE A 42 3.35 7.76 -3.57
N HIS A 43 3.65 7.53 -4.84
CA HIS A 43 2.65 7.70 -5.90
C HIS A 43 1.55 6.66 -5.74
N THR A 44 0.32 7.13 -5.61
CA THR A 44 -0.87 6.30 -5.50
C THR A 44 -1.87 6.69 -6.59
N ILE A 45 -2.55 5.67 -7.13
CA ILE A 45 -3.64 5.84 -8.09
C ILE A 45 -4.97 5.86 -7.34
N THR A 46 -5.81 6.84 -7.64
CA THR A 46 -7.14 6.97 -7.05
C THR A 46 -8.19 7.26 -8.12
N ARG A 47 -9.44 6.92 -7.81
CA ARG A 47 -10.57 7.17 -8.70
C ARG A 47 -11.03 8.63 -8.57
N ILE A 48 -11.31 9.26 -9.69
CA ILE A 48 -11.91 10.59 -9.77
C ILE A 48 -13.34 10.50 -9.21
N THR A 49 -13.61 11.27 -8.16
CA THR A 49 -14.93 11.34 -7.51
C THR A 49 -15.78 12.49 -8.04
N GLU A 50 -15.17 13.45 -8.71
CA GLU A 50 -15.85 14.59 -9.30
C GLU A 50 -16.81 14.17 -10.43
N LYS A 51 -17.97 14.81 -10.47
CA LYS A 51 -18.95 14.67 -11.55
C LYS A 51 -18.94 15.93 -12.42
N ASP A 52 -19.23 15.74 -13.70
CA ASP A 52 -19.53 16.78 -14.66
C ASP A 52 -20.89 17.44 -14.35
N PRO A 53 -21.18 18.63 -14.91
CA PRO A 53 -22.47 19.31 -14.75
C PRO A 53 -23.67 18.42 -15.15
N ASN A 54 -23.45 17.51 -16.09
CA ASN A 54 -24.45 16.54 -16.57
C ASN A 54 -24.60 15.30 -15.66
N GLY A 55 -24.02 15.32 -14.45
CA GLY A 55 -24.10 14.23 -13.47
C GLY A 55 -23.24 12.99 -13.80
N ARG A 56 -22.51 13.01 -14.92
CA ARG A 56 -21.59 11.92 -15.31
C ARG A 56 -20.28 12.02 -14.54
N MET A 57 -19.60 10.90 -14.31
CA MET A 57 -18.29 10.89 -13.64
C MET A 57 -17.23 11.51 -14.56
N LYS A 58 -16.45 12.46 -14.04
CA LYS A 58 -15.37 13.11 -14.79
C LYS A 58 -14.34 12.07 -15.24
N ARG A 59 -13.85 12.26 -16.46
CA ARG A 59 -12.79 11.43 -17.06
C ARG A 59 -11.64 12.33 -17.50
N LYS A 60 -10.42 11.81 -17.38
CA LYS A 60 -9.21 12.43 -17.94
C LYS A 60 -8.64 11.52 -19.02
N HIS A 61 -7.90 12.09 -19.96
CA HIS A 61 -7.14 11.29 -20.91
C HIS A 61 -5.95 10.61 -20.21
N CYS A 62 -5.71 9.34 -20.55
CA CYS A 62 -4.53 8.63 -20.07
C CYS A 62 -3.27 9.23 -20.72
N ARG A 63 -2.37 9.81 -19.91
CA ARG A 63 -1.11 10.40 -20.42
C ARG A 63 -0.24 9.38 -21.15
N GLN A 64 -0.21 8.12 -20.70
CA GLN A 64 0.60 7.08 -21.32
C GLN A 64 0.08 6.71 -22.71
N TRP A 65 -1.23 6.54 -22.86
CA TRP A 65 -1.83 6.27 -24.17
C TRP A 65 -1.69 7.47 -25.11
N TYR A 66 -1.85 8.68 -24.58
CA TYR A 66 -1.67 9.91 -25.34
C TYR A 66 -0.25 10.02 -25.93
N ARG A 67 0.80 9.67 -25.16
CA ARG A 67 2.19 9.56 -25.65
C ARG A 67 2.33 8.56 -26.80
N GLN A 68 1.55 7.47 -26.78
CA GLN A 68 1.50 6.45 -27.84
C GLN A 68 0.56 6.83 -29.00
N LYS A 69 0.10 8.09 -29.08
CA LYS A 69 -0.87 8.58 -30.08
C LYS A 69 -2.21 7.82 -30.07
N LYS A 70 -2.54 7.16 -28.95
CA LYS A 70 -3.81 6.47 -28.73
C LYS A 70 -4.65 7.27 -27.75
N ARG A 71 -5.94 7.40 -28.04
CA ARG A 71 -6.88 8.08 -27.13
C ARG A 71 -7.56 7.04 -26.25
N SER A 72 -7.40 7.19 -24.95
CA SER A 72 -8.10 6.39 -23.94
C SER A 72 -8.47 7.28 -22.76
N ASP A 73 -9.73 7.19 -22.35
CA ASP A 73 -10.27 7.94 -21.22
C ASP A 73 -10.23 7.07 -19.97
N THR A 74 -9.90 7.70 -18.86
CA THR A 74 -9.72 7.02 -17.57
C THR A 74 -10.40 7.83 -16.48
N THR A 75 -11.03 7.11 -15.55
CA THR A 75 -11.58 7.65 -14.31
C THR A 75 -10.54 7.64 -13.17
N TRP A 76 -9.29 7.33 -13.46
CA TRP A 76 -8.21 7.18 -12.51
C TRP A 76 -7.14 8.25 -12.71
N HIS A 77 -6.57 8.73 -11.61
CA HIS A 77 -5.49 9.71 -11.62
C HIS A 77 -4.49 9.44 -10.49
N CYS A 78 -3.25 9.92 -10.66
CA CYS A 78 -2.29 9.92 -9.58
C CYS A 78 -2.46 11.17 -8.70
N VAL A 79 -2.59 11.00 -7.38
CA VAL A 79 -2.76 12.15 -6.45
C VAL A 79 -1.43 12.78 -6.07
N ALA A 80 -0.35 12.00 -6.07
CA ALA A 80 0.96 12.45 -5.66
C ALA A 80 1.65 13.38 -6.68
N CYS A 81 1.25 13.33 -7.96
CA CYS A 81 1.78 14.23 -8.97
C CYS A 81 1.07 15.59 -8.91
N ASN A 82 1.82 16.69 -9.05
CA ASN A 82 1.32 18.07 -9.05
C ASN A 82 0.11 18.28 -9.99
N ASP A 83 0.19 17.76 -11.22
CA ASP A 83 -0.86 17.94 -12.24
C ASP A 83 -2.06 16.99 -12.09
N LYS A 84 -2.01 16.06 -11.13
CA LYS A 84 -2.97 14.97 -10.98
C LYS A 84 -3.30 14.28 -12.32
N PRO A 85 -2.29 13.70 -13.01
CA PRO A 85 -2.43 13.21 -14.36
C PRO A 85 -3.42 12.04 -14.43
N GLY A 86 -4.24 12.02 -15.47
CA GLY A 86 -5.07 10.87 -15.80
C GLY A 86 -4.17 9.72 -16.26
N VAL A 87 -4.22 8.59 -15.56
CA VAL A 87 -3.42 7.40 -15.91
C VAL A 87 -4.29 6.17 -15.69
N CYS A 88 -4.28 5.25 -16.64
CA CYS A 88 -5.01 3.98 -16.51
C CYS A 88 -4.31 3.06 -15.50
N VAL A 89 -5.03 2.09 -14.90
CA VAL A 89 -4.43 1.18 -13.89
C VAL A 89 -3.24 0.41 -14.46
N GLU A 90 -3.36 -0.09 -15.69
CA GLU A 90 -2.28 -0.80 -16.40
C GLU A 90 -1.08 0.11 -16.71
N CYS A 91 -1.37 1.37 -17.00
CA CYS A 91 -0.40 2.38 -17.39
C CYS A 91 0.32 2.98 -16.18
N PHE A 92 -0.17 2.74 -14.96
CA PHE A 92 0.30 3.42 -13.75
C PHE A 92 1.77 3.15 -13.50
N TYR A 93 2.16 1.89 -13.49
CA TYR A 93 3.55 1.48 -13.29
C TYR A 93 4.46 2.01 -14.40
N LEU A 94 4.04 1.89 -15.67
CA LEU A 94 4.82 2.37 -16.82
C LEU A 94 5.05 3.88 -16.78
N PHE A 95 4.03 4.65 -16.36
CA PHE A 95 4.13 6.11 -16.26
C PHE A 95 5.07 6.54 -15.12
N HIS A 96 5.17 5.76 -14.04
CA HIS A 96 6.01 6.06 -12.87
C HIS A 96 7.34 5.30 -12.85
N ALA A 97 7.64 4.49 -13.86
CA ALA A 97 8.89 3.71 -13.92
C ALA A 97 10.15 4.56 -14.18
N GLN A 98 9.98 5.80 -14.64
CA GLN A 98 11.06 6.74 -14.95
C GLN A 98 11.12 7.95 -13.99
N LEU A 99 10.40 7.87 -12.85
CA LEU A 99 10.39 8.92 -11.82
C LEU A 99 11.43 8.67 -10.73
#